data_AF-A0A0D7A6N4-F1
#
_entry.id   AF-A0A0D7A6N4-F1
#
_cell.length_a   1.000
_cell.length_b   1.000
_cell.length_c   1.000
_cell.angle_alpha   90.00
_cell.angle_beta   90.00
_cell.angle_gamma   90.00
#
_symmetry.space_group_name_H-M   'P 1'
#
loop_
_entity.id
_entity.type
_entity.pdbx_description
1 polymer ?
#
loop_
_entity_poly.entity_id
_entity_poly.type
_entity_poly.pdbx_seq_one_letter_code
_entity_poly.pdbx_strand_id
1 'polypeptide(L)'
;MESKIDEATEWNAFWTTNKHKLKDTSLTVQDRRYVLWCMEKFRQGVPITDFAHPPTPKKTIRGWGPKVQNGKVIRSRRLKNKHKRS
;
A
#
# COMPACT_ATOMS: atom_id res chain seq x y z
N MET A 1 -19.13 26.85 -14.02
CA MET A 1 -19.41 26.28 -15.36
C MET A 1 -19.09 24.81 -15.26
N GLU A 2 -20.03 24.03 -14.71
CA GLU A 2 -19.94 22.57 -14.67
C GLU A 2 -19.83 22.03 -16.10
N SER A 3 -18.63 21.64 -16.50
CA SER A 3 -18.43 20.81 -17.67
C SER A 3 -19.17 19.49 -17.42
N LYS A 4 -20.23 19.21 -18.19
CA LYS A 4 -20.79 17.86 -18.28
C LYS A 4 -19.69 16.96 -18.81
N ILE A 5 -19.06 16.21 -17.90
CA ILE A 5 -18.11 15.17 -18.24
C ILE A 5 -18.94 14.08 -18.94
N ASP A 6 -18.65 13.83 -20.21
CA ASP A 6 -19.20 12.67 -20.90
C ASP A 6 -18.40 11.44 -20.46
N GLU A 7 -18.88 10.81 -19.39
CA GLU A 7 -18.23 9.68 -18.70
C GLU A 7 -17.87 8.55 -19.67
N ALA A 8 -18.67 8.34 -20.71
CA ALA A 8 -18.43 7.30 -21.71
C ALA A 8 -17.20 7.60 -22.59
N THR A 9 -17.02 8.87 -22.99
CA THR A 9 -15.87 9.29 -23.80
C THR A 9 -14.59 9.26 -22.97
N GLU A 10 -14.65 9.69 -21.71
CA GLU A 10 -13.50 9.63 -20.80
C GLU A 10 -13.11 8.19 -20.48
N TRP A 11 -14.09 7.30 -20.29
CA TRP A 11 -13.83 5.87 -20.06
C TRP A 11 -13.11 5.21 -21.23
N ASN A 12 -13.54 5.48 -22.46
CA ASN A 12 -12.84 4.98 -23.65
C ASN A 12 -11.43 5.57 -23.80
N ALA A 13 -11.26 6.85 -23.46
CA ALA A 13 -9.95 7.49 -23.45
C ALA A 13 -9.01 6.85 -22.41
N PHE A 14 -9.54 6.47 -21.23
CA PHE A 14 -8.78 5.74 -20.22
C PHE A 14 -8.24 4.42 -20.76
N TRP A 15 -9.05 3.61 -21.44
CA TRP A 15 -8.60 2.31 -21.98
C TRP A 15 -7.56 2.41 -23.10
N THR A 16 -7.47 3.56 -23.78
CA THR A 16 -6.45 3.86 -24.80
C THR A 16 -5.22 4.58 -24.24
N THR A 17 -5.16 4.77 -22.92
CA THR A 17 -4.08 5.50 -22.26
C THR A 17 -2.80 4.68 -22.17
N ASN A 18 -1.66 5.34 -22.39
CA ASN A 18 -0.32 4.75 -22.33
C ASN A 18 0.48 5.26 -21.12
N LYS A 19 1.61 4.61 -20.81
CA LYS A 19 2.51 4.97 -19.68
C LYS A 19 2.92 6.45 -19.63
N HIS A 20 3.00 7.10 -20.80
CA HIS A 20 3.38 8.51 -20.93
C HIS A 20 2.26 9.42 -20.45
N LYS A 21 1.03 9.21 -20.93
CA LYS A 21 -0.14 9.96 -20.48
C LYS A 21 -0.38 9.82 -18.96
N LEU A 22 -0.17 8.62 -18.41
CA LEU A 22 -0.28 8.39 -16.96
C LEU A 22 0.83 9.08 -16.14
N LYS A 23 1.97 9.43 -16.76
CA LYS A 23 3.03 10.21 -16.11
C LYS A 23 2.59 11.65 -15.91
N ASP A 24 1.85 12.20 -16.88
CA ASP A 24 1.35 13.56 -16.85
C ASP A 24 0.27 13.75 -15.77
N THR A 25 -0.42 12.67 -15.38
CA THR A 25 -1.38 12.61 -14.27
C THR A 25 -0.74 12.46 -12.87
N SER A 26 0.58 12.66 -12.73
CA SER A 26 1.31 12.61 -11.46
C SER A 26 1.29 11.26 -10.71
N LEU A 27 0.94 10.15 -11.37
CA LEU A 27 1.02 8.81 -10.77
C LEU A 27 2.49 8.42 -10.52
N THR A 28 2.75 7.57 -9.52
CA THR A 28 4.12 7.04 -9.32
C THR A 28 4.48 6.00 -10.39
N VAL A 29 5.77 5.67 -10.53
CA VAL A 29 6.20 4.61 -11.48
C VAL A 29 5.53 3.26 -11.13
N GLN A 30 5.39 2.95 -9.85
CA GLN A 30 4.79 1.71 -9.37
C GLN A 30 3.31 1.66 -9.72
N ASP A 31 2.57 2.72 -9.46
CA ASP A 31 1.12 2.77 -9.73
C ASP A 31 0.84 2.67 -11.23
N ARG A 32 1.63 3.35 -12.07
CA ARG A 32 1.48 3.24 -13.53
C ARG A 32 1.67 1.82 -14.05
N ARG A 33 2.68 1.10 -13.54
CA ARG A 33 2.92 -0.30 -13.91
C ARG A 33 1.76 -1.19 -13.45
N TYR A 34 1.28 -0.95 -12.24
CA TYR A 34 0.17 -1.70 -11.67
C TYR A 34 -1.14 -1.49 -12.46
N VAL A 35 -1.50 -0.24 -12.77
CA VAL A 35 -2.71 0.08 -13.55
C VAL A 35 -2.66 -0.58 -14.92
N LEU A 36 -1.56 -0.44 -15.67
CA LEU A 36 -1.43 -1.05 -17.00
C LEU A 36 -1.49 -2.58 -16.95
N TRP A 37 -0.89 -3.19 -15.92
CA TRP A 37 -0.95 -4.63 -15.70
C TRP A 37 -2.39 -5.09 -15.37
N CYS A 38 -3.12 -4.37 -14.52
CA CYS A 38 -4.52 -4.64 -14.22
C CYS A 38 -5.41 -4.55 -15.46
N MET A 39 -5.19 -3.53 -16.30
CA MET A 39 -5.93 -3.37 -17.56
C MET A 39 -5.70 -4.56 -18.50
N GLU A 40 -4.46 -5.06 -18.58
CA GLU A 40 -4.12 -6.24 -19.38
C GLU A 40 -4.77 -7.51 -18.82
N LYS A 41 -4.76 -7.70 -17.49
CA LYS A 41 -5.45 -8.83 -16.84
C LYS A 41 -6.95 -8.81 -17.06
N PHE A 42 -7.56 -7.63 -17.02
CA PHE A 42 -8.96 -7.44 -17.35
C PHE A 42 -9.27 -7.82 -18.80
N ARG A 43 -8.42 -7.40 -19.76
CA ARG A 43 -8.56 -7.78 -21.18
C ARG A 43 -8.43 -9.29 -21.41
N GLN A 44 -7.62 -9.98 -20.61
CA GLN A 44 -7.47 -11.42 -20.63
C GLN A 44 -8.64 -12.18 -19.98
N GLY A 45 -9.62 -11.47 -19.42
CA GLY A 45 -10.78 -12.07 -18.75
C GLY A 45 -10.48 -12.67 -17.38
N VAL A 46 -9.35 -12.32 -16.76
CA VAL A 46 -9.02 -12.77 -15.40
C VAL A 46 -9.95 -12.07 -14.40
N PRO A 47 -10.58 -12.79 -13.45
CA PRO A 47 -11.38 -12.17 -12.41
C PRO A 47 -10.58 -11.14 -11.60
N ILE A 48 -11.18 -9.98 -11.32
CA ILE A 48 -10.51 -8.86 -10.62
C ILE A 48 -10.06 -9.28 -9.22
N THR A 49 -10.83 -10.13 -8.55
CA THR A 49 -10.52 -10.68 -7.22
C THR A 49 -9.20 -11.40 -7.15
N ASP A 50 -8.73 -11.95 -8.28
CA ASP A 50 -7.57 -12.84 -8.30
C ASP A 50 -6.26 -12.06 -8.41
N PHE A 51 -6.31 -10.84 -8.96
CA PHE A 51 -5.12 -10.03 -9.20
C PHE A 51 -5.11 -8.68 -8.48
N ALA A 52 -6.26 -8.18 -8.02
CA ALA A 52 -6.32 -6.92 -7.30
C ALA A 52 -5.63 -7.07 -5.93
N HIS A 53 -4.58 -6.27 -5.71
CA HIS A 53 -3.90 -6.26 -4.42
C HIS A 53 -4.85 -5.70 -3.35
N PRO A 54 -5.06 -6.43 -2.23
CA PRO A 54 -5.78 -5.88 -1.12
C PRO A 54 -5.00 -4.69 -0.53
N PRO A 55 -5.70 -3.71 0.07
CA PRO A 55 -5.02 -2.61 0.74
C PRO A 55 -4.07 -3.16 1.79
N THR A 56 -2.83 -2.68 1.80
CA THR A 56 -1.86 -3.13 2.81
C THR A 56 -2.42 -2.86 4.21
N PRO A 57 -2.50 -3.87 5.09
CA PRO A 57 -3.06 -3.68 6.40
C PRO A 57 -2.22 -2.66 7.16
N LYS A 58 -2.89 -1.74 7.86
CA LYS A 58 -2.20 -0.74 8.67
C LYS A 58 -1.32 -1.47 9.70
N LYS A 59 -0.03 -1.12 9.75
CA LYS A 59 0.89 -1.68 10.73
C LYS A 59 0.38 -1.39 12.15
N THR A 60 0.03 -2.44 12.89
CA THR A 60 -0.41 -2.35 14.30
C THR A 60 0.73 -1.88 15.21
N ILE A 61 1.94 -2.35 14.95
CA ILE A 61 3.16 -1.96 15.69
C ILE A 61 4.15 -1.39 14.68
N ARG A 62 4.46 -0.10 14.80
CA ARG A 62 5.57 0.54 14.06
C ARG A 62 6.80 0.44 14.95
N GLY A 63 7.77 -0.39 14.58
CA GLY A 63 8.84 -0.85 15.46
C GLY A 63 9.56 0.27 16.26
N TRP A 64 9.70 0.04 17.56
CA TRP A 64 10.48 0.85 18.52
C TRP A 64 11.76 0.11 18.97
N GLY A 65 12.10 -1.00 18.29
CA GLY A 65 13.16 -1.93 18.68
C GLY A 65 12.76 -2.91 19.81
N PRO A 66 13.64 -3.85 20.19
CA PRO A 66 13.36 -4.90 21.19
C PRO A 66 12.94 -4.36 22.56
N LYS A 67 13.23 -3.08 22.82
CA LYS A 67 12.91 -2.36 24.05
C LYS A 67 11.41 -2.15 24.23
N VAL A 68 10.60 -2.15 23.18
CA VAL A 68 9.15 -1.95 23.29
C VAL A 68 8.42 -3.03 22.52
N GLN A 69 7.89 -4.01 23.24
CA GLN A 69 7.03 -5.06 22.70
C GLN A 69 5.60 -4.83 23.19
N ASN A 70 4.60 -4.96 22.31
CA ASN A 70 3.18 -4.85 22.66
C ASN A 70 2.82 -3.57 23.43
N GLY A 71 3.42 -2.43 23.07
CA GLY A 71 3.19 -1.14 23.75
C GLY A 71 3.80 -1.02 25.15
N LYS A 72 4.57 -2.02 25.61
CA LYS A 72 5.23 -2.04 26.92
C LYS A 72 6.74 -1.95 26.77
N VAL A 73 7.36 -1.06 27.53
CA VAL A 73 8.83 -0.95 27.60
C VAL A 73 9.39 -2.11 28.41
N ILE A 74 10.09 -3.03 27.74
CA ILE A 74 10.88 -4.06 28.40
C ILE A 74 12.17 -3.40 28.90
N ARG A 75 12.24 -3.18 30.21
CA ARG A 75 13.50 -2.86 30.88
C ARG A 75 14.14 -4.20 31.24
N SER A 76 15.39 -4.43 30.83
CA SER A 76 16.17 -5.54 31.35
C SER A 76 16.27 -5.35 32.87
N ARG A 77 15.45 -6.07 33.62
CA ARG A 77 15.57 -6.10 35.08
C ARG A 77 16.90 -6.76 35.37
N ARG A 78 17.96 -5.97 35.61
CA ARG A 78 19.03 -6.43 36.49
C ARG A 78 18.35 -6.66 37.84
N LEU A 79 17.99 -7.89 38.15
CA LEU A 79 17.82 -8.29 39.54
C LEU A 79 19.19 -8.01 40.18
N LYS A 80 19.32 -6.85 40.84
CA LYS A 80 20.50 -6.61 41.70
C LYS A 80 20.45 -7.75 42.70
N ASN A 81 21.34 -8.73 42.55
CA ASN A 81 21.60 -9.74 43.55
C ASN A 81 21.83 -9.01 44.87
N LYS A 82 20.80 -8.95 45.71
CA LYS A 82 20.93 -8.56 47.10
C LYS A 82 21.69 -9.72 47.74
N HIS A 83 23.02 -9.66 47.72
CA HIS A 83 23.81 -10.49 48.61
C HIS A 83 23.29 -10.20 50.02
N LYS A 84 22.56 -11.15 50.61
CA LYS A 84 22.40 -11.23 52.06
C LYS A 84 23.82 -11.42 52.59
N ARG A 85 24.34 -10.42 53.30
CA ARG A 85 25.54 -10.61 54.12
C ARG A 85 25.15 -11.62 55.20
N SER A 86 26.03 -12.62 55.38
CA SER A 86 25.99 -13.65 56.42
C SER A 86 25.89 -13.05 57.80
#